data_AF-M6EP14-F1
#
_entry.id   AF-M6EP14-F1
#
_cell.length_a   1.000
_cell.length_b   1.000
_cell.length_c   1.000
_cell.angle_alpha   90.00
_cell.angle_beta   90.00
_cell.angle_gamma   90.00
#
_symmetry.space_group_name_H-M   'P 1'
#
loop_
_entity.id
_entity.type
_entity.pdbx_description
1 polymer ?
#
loop_
_entity_poly.entity_id
_entity_poly.type
_entity_poly.pdbx_seq_one_letter_code
_entity_poly.pdbx_strand_id
1 'polypeptide(L)'
;MMTESEFTEIVSSTREIVLSAIEKNLAERFSYAIDDVAQETYFRAYKALKKDQFRQESKLSTWLYTIARNESLRMNDKLRKEEERAEKLTKSKKEEDFLISHTDLNENSKRLNSQEMKGYFFERNSQR
;
A
#
# COMPACT_ATOMS: atom_id res chain seq x y z
N MET A 1 1.94 30.88 -17.03
CA MET A 1 1.49 29.48 -16.85
C MET A 1 2.69 28.60 -17.16
N MET A 2 3.07 27.68 -16.28
CA MET A 2 4.25 26.82 -16.47
C MET A 2 4.12 25.98 -17.75
N THR A 3 5.17 25.99 -18.56
CA THR A 3 5.27 25.21 -19.81
C THR A 3 5.76 23.79 -19.53
N GLU A 4 5.59 22.91 -20.51
CA GLU A 4 6.11 21.54 -20.45
C GLU A 4 7.64 21.53 -20.34
N SER A 5 8.34 22.33 -21.15
CA SER A 5 9.81 22.40 -21.13
C SER A 5 10.36 22.87 -19.78
N GLU A 6 9.72 23.85 -19.13
CA GLU A 6 10.11 24.30 -17.79
C GLU A 6 9.97 23.17 -16.76
N PHE A 7 8.88 22.39 -16.84
CA PHE A 7 8.69 21.29 -15.93
C PHE A 7 9.64 20.12 -16.20
N THR A 8 9.95 19.84 -17.47
CA THR A 8 10.96 18.85 -17.84
C THR A 8 12.33 19.20 -17.24
N GLU A 9 12.71 20.48 -17.23
CA GLU A 9 13.96 20.94 -16.60
C GLU A 9 13.95 20.75 -15.07
N ILE A 10 12.79 20.97 -14.44
CA ILE A 10 12.62 20.66 -13.01
C ILE A 10 12.83 19.16 -12.77
N VAL A 11 12.23 18.30 -13.58
CA VAL A 11 12.37 16.85 -13.44
C VAL A 11 13.81 16.41 -13.64
N SER A 12 14.47 16.85 -14.71
CA SER A 12 15.86 16.46 -15.03
C SER A 12 16.84 16.89 -13.92
N SER A 13 16.75 18.14 -13.46
CA SER A 13 17.66 18.72 -12.46
C SER A 13 17.45 18.18 -11.03
N THR A 14 16.32 17.54 -10.76
CA THR A 14 15.96 17.07 -9.40
C THR A 14 15.82 15.57 -9.27
N ARG A 15 15.97 14.82 -10.36
CA ARG A 15 15.79 13.37 -10.40
C ARG A 15 16.61 12.65 -9.34
N GLU A 16 17.90 12.97 -9.22
CA GLU A 16 18.80 12.32 -8.28
C GLU A 16 18.38 12.53 -6.83
N ILE A 17 18.00 13.76 -6.46
CA ILE A 17 17.61 14.07 -5.08
C ILE A 17 16.24 13.46 -4.73
N VAL A 18 15.32 13.40 -5.70
CA VAL A 18 14.02 12.72 -5.53
C VAL A 18 14.23 11.22 -5.35
N LEU A 19 15.01 10.56 -6.21
CA LEU A 19 15.31 9.14 -6.07
C LEU A 19 16.01 8.84 -4.74
N SER A 20 16.98 9.67 -4.33
CA SER A 20 17.64 9.52 -3.03
C SER A 20 16.65 9.62 -1.86
N ALA A 21 15.65 10.50 -1.94
CA ALA A 21 14.62 10.59 -0.92
C ALA A 21 13.76 9.32 -0.88
N ILE A 22 13.42 8.77 -2.05
CA ILE A 22 12.59 7.57 -2.17
C ILE A 22 13.34 6.37 -1.61
N GLU A 23 14.57 6.12 -2.08
CA GLU A 23 15.42 5.01 -1.62
C GLU A 23 15.64 5.03 -0.10
N LYS A 24 15.72 6.21 0.51
CA LYS A 24 15.91 6.35 1.97
C LYS A 24 14.64 6.09 2.79
N ASN A 25 13.44 6.23 2.21
CA ASN A 25 12.19 6.26 2.98
C ASN A 25 11.16 5.20 2.55
N LEU A 26 11.26 4.66 1.33
CA LEU A 26 10.45 3.54 0.88
C LEU A 26 11.06 2.24 1.41
N ALA A 27 10.24 1.36 1.96
CA ALA A 27 10.74 0.07 2.45
C ALA A 27 11.30 -0.76 1.30
N GLU A 28 12.45 -1.41 1.49
CA GLU A 28 13.16 -2.16 0.44
C GLU A 28 12.29 -3.21 -0.27
N ARG A 29 11.42 -3.90 0.48
CA ARG A 29 10.45 -4.87 -0.06
C ARG A 29 9.42 -4.26 -1.03
N PHE A 30 9.30 -2.94 -1.05
CA PHE A 30 8.43 -2.17 -1.94
C PHE A 30 9.22 -1.43 -3.03
N SER A 31 10.46 -1.82 -3.31
CA SER A 31 11.30 -1.22 -4.37
C SER A 31 10.63 -1.21 -5.75
N TYR A 32 9.73 -2.15 -6.04
CA TYR A 32 8.94 -2.16 -7.27
C TYR A 32 8.02 -0.93 -7.43
N ALA A 33 7.75 -0.18 -6.35
CA ALA A 33 6.88 0.99 -6.35
C ALA A 33 7.66 2.32 -6.49
N ILE A 34 8.98 2.30 -6.69
CA ILE A 34 9.81 3.51 -6.80
C ILE A 34 9.31 4.44 -7.91
N ASP A 35 9.02 3.89 -9.09
CA ASP A 35 8.58 4.68 -10.24
C ASP A 35 7.21 5.33 -9.99
N ASP A 36 6.30 4.65 -9.28
CA ASP A 36 5.00 5.20 -8.90
C ASP A 36 5.13 6.36 -7.90
N VAL A 37 6.02 6.21 -6.92
CA VAL A 37 6.31 7.26 -5.94
C VAL A 37 6.95 8.47 -6.60
N ALA A 38 7.89 8.25 -7.52
CA ALA A 38 8.53 9.32 -8.28
C ALA A 38 7.52 10.08 -9.15
N GLN A 39 6.65 9.36 -9.87
CA GLN A 39 5.59 9.96 -10.68
C GLN A 39 4.63 10.80 -9.84
N GLU A 40 4.13 10.27 -8.72
CA GLU A 40 3.21 11.00 -7.84
C GLU A 40 3.89 12.22 -7.20
N THR A 41 5.18 12.12 -6.86
CA THR A 41 5.99 13.25 -6.37
C THR A 41 5.97 14.41 -7.36
N TYR A 42 6.31 14.13 -8.62
CA TYR A 42 6.35 15.16 -9.66
C TYR A 42 4.95 15.67 -10.01
N PHE A 43 3.93 14.81 -10.02
CA PHE A 43 2.55 15.23 -10.24
C PHE A 43 2.06 16.20 -9.14
N ARG A 44 2.41 15.95 -7.89
CA ARG A 44 2.10 16.85 -6.77
C ARG A 44 2.86 18.14 -6.84
N ALA A 45 4.15 18.08 -7.16
CA ALA A 45 4.96 19.28 -7.36
C ALA A 45 4.38 20.15 -8.47
N TYR A 46 4.04 19.56 -9.63
CA TYR A 46 3.37 20.25 -10.74
C TYR A 46 2.11 20.97 -10.28
N LYS A 47 1.20 20.26 -9.58
CA LYS A 47 -0.06 20.82 -9.09
C LYS A 47 0.15 21.97 -8.11
N ALA A 48 1.13 21.85 -7.21
CA ALA A 48 1.45 22.87 -6.22
C ALA A 48 2.09 24.11 -6.88
N LEU A 49 3.01 23.92 -7.83
CA LEU A 49 3.60 25.00 -8.62
C LEU A 49 2.54 25.74 -9.43
N LYS A 50 1.60 25.03 -10.06
CA LYS A 50 0.49 25.63 -10.83
C LYS A 50 -0.46 26.49 -9.98
N LYS A 51 -0.44 26.29 -8.66
CA LYS A 51 -1.26 26.99 -7.66
C LYS A 51 -0.43 28.00 -6.84
N ASP A 52 0.79 28.29 -7.26
CA ASP A 52 1.73 29.18 -6.57
C ASP A 52 1.95 28.81 -5.08
N GLN A 53 1.90 27.51 -4.76
CA GLN A 53 2.03 27.02 -3.38
C GLN A 53 3.49 26.85 -2.95
N PHE A 54 4.45 26.92 -3.89
CA PHE A 54 5.87 26.92 -3.56
C PHE A 54 6.32 28.32 -3.15
N ARG A 55 6.48 28.54 -1.84
CA ARG A 55 6.79 29.85 -1.26
C ARG A 55 8.23 30.34 -1.47
N GLN A 56 9.08 29.53 -2.10
CA GLN A 56 10.49 29.85 -2.35
C GLN A 56 11.35 30.13 -1.10
N GLU A 57 10.87 29.75 0.09
CA GLU A 57 11.62 29.83 1.36
C GLU A 57 12.78 28.81 1.43
N SER A 58 12.84 27.86 0.50
CA SER A 58 13.89 26.85 0.37
C SER A 58 14.20 26.58 -1.10
N LYS A 59 15.30 25.86 -1.37
CA LYS A 59 15.61 25.39 -2.74
C LYS A 59 14.53 24.43 -3.23
N LEU A 60 14.24 24.49 -4.53
CA LEU A 60 13.27 23.58 -5.18
C LEU A 60 13.61 22.10 -4.94
N SER A 61 14.90 21.75 -4.98
CA SER A 61 15.40 20.40 -4.68
C SER A 61 15.07 19.95 -3.26
N THR A 62 15.23 20.83 -2.26
CA THR A 62 14.87 20.56 -0.86
C THR A 62 13.37 20.37 -0.69
N TRP A 63 12.57 21.18 -1.39
CA TRP A 63 11.12 21.05 -1.37
C TRP A 63 10.66 19.74 -2.02
N LEU A 64 11.20 19.38 -3.19
CA LEU A 64 10.91 18.12 -3.87
C LEU A 64 11.36 16.89 -3.06
N TYR A 65 12.51 16.96 -2.39
CA TYR A 65 12.94 15.92 -1.45
C TYR A 65 11.88 15.68 -0.36
N THR A 66 11.30 16.75 0.16
CA THR A 66 10.26 16.67 1.21
C THR A 66 8.98 16.02 0.68
N ILE A 67 8.56 16.37 -0.55
CA ILE A 67 7.42 15.73 -1.21
C ILE A 67 7.70 14.24 -1.41
N ALA A 68 8.85 13.89 -1.99
CA ALA A 68 9.24 12.51 -2.26
C ALA A 68 9.31 11.64 -1.01
N ARG A 69 9.90 12.18 0.07
CA ARG A 69 9.90 11.54 1.39
C ARG A 69 8.48 11.24 1.87
N ASN A 70 7.58 12.22 1.79
CA ASN A 70 6.22 12.05 2.27
C ASN A 70 5.41 11.07 1.40
N GLU A 71 5.61 11.08 0.08
CA GLU A 71 4.98 10.11 -0.82
C GLU A 71 5.51 8.69 -0.59
N SER A 72 6.80 8.53 -0.26
CA SER A 72 7.36 7.23 0.12
C SER A 72 6.72 6.66 1.38
N LEU A 73 6.54 7.49 2.41
CA LEU A 73 5.86 7.10 3.65
C LEU A 73 4.38 6.76 3.40
N ARG A 74 3.68 7.54 2.58
CA ARG A 74 2.30 7.26 2.16
C ARG A 74 2.20 5.94 1.40
N MET A 75 3.15 5.66 0.52
CA MET A 75 3.19 4.41 -0.24
C MET A 75 3.43 3.20 0.67
N ASN A 76 4.36 3.29 1.64
CA ASN A 76 4.56 2.25 2.65
C ASN A 76 3.26 1.91 3.39
N ASP A 77 2.52 2.93 3.84
CA ASP A 77 1.25 2.74 4.53
C ASP A 77 0.17 2.12 3.65
N LYS A 78 0.12 2.50 2.38
CA LYS A 78 -0.80 1.94 1.39
C LYS A 78 -0.52 0.46 1.16
N LEU A 79 0.72 0.13 0.81
CA LEU A 79 1.13 -1.24 0.47
C LEU A 79 1.02 -2.18 1.67
N ARG A 80 1.40 -1.73 2.88
CA ARG A 80 1.20 -2.52 4.11
C ARG A 80 -0.26 -2.87 4.33
N LYS A 81 -1.17 -1.91 4.13
CA LYS A 81 -2.63 -2.17 4.26
C LYS A 81 -3.14 -3.12 3.19
N GLU A 82 -2.57 -3.08 1.99
CA GLU A 82 -2.92 -4.01 0.91
C GLU A 82 -2.44 -5.44 1.23
N GLU A 83 -1.22 -5.60 1.74
CA GLU A 83 -0.70 -6.88 2.25
C GLU A 83 -1.60 -7.44 3.36
N GLU A 84 -1.93 -6.64 4.37
CA GLU A 84 -2.81 -7.05 5.48
C GLU A 84 -4.20 -7.50 5.02
N ARG A 85 -4.75 -6.86 3.97
CA ARG A 85 -6.04 -7.24 3.38
C ARG A 85 -5.92 -8.54 2.61
N ALA A 86 -4.85 -8.71 1.83
CA ALA A 86 -4.59 -9.95 1.10
C ALA A 86 -4.41 -11.14 2.05
N GLU A 87 -3.70 -10.96 3.15
CA GLU A 87 -3.55 -11.97 4.20
C GLU A 87 -4.88 -12.35 4.86
N LYS A 88 -5.73 -11.37 5.17
CA LYS A 88 -7.07 -11.64 5.74
C LYS A 88 -7.95 -12.41 4.77
N LEU A 89 -7.91 -12.08 3.48
CA LEU A 89 -8.69 -12.76 2.45
C LEU A 89 -8.20 -14.19 2.21
N THR A 90 -6.88 -14.41 2.24
CA THR A 90 -6.32 -15.77 2.11
C THR A 90 -6.62 -16.64 3.32
N LYS A 91 -6.65 -16.09 4.54
CA LYS A 91 -7.06 -16.82 5.75
C LYS A 91 -8.54 -17.23 5.69
N SER A 92 -9.42 -16.29 5.35
CA SER A 92 -10.86 -16.57 5.22
C SER A 92 -11.19 -17.59 4.14
N LYS A 93 -10.54 -17.52 2.96
CA LYS A 93 -10.69 -18.55 1.92
C LYS A 93 -10.22 -19.93 2.38
N LYS A 94 -9.09 -20.02 3.09
CA LYS A 94 -8.62 -21.30 3.65
C LYS A 94 -9.59 -21.89 4.67
N GLU A 95 -10.22 -21.04 5.49
CA GLU A 95 -11.26 -21.47 6.44
C GLU A 95 -12.52 -21.97 5.71
N GLU A 96 -12.96 -21.28 4.65
CA GLU A 96 -14.08 -21.71 3.81
C GLU A 96 -13.79 -23.04 3.08
N ASP A 97 -12.62 -23.17 2.43
CA ASP A 97 -12.19 -24.40 1.74
C ASP A 97 -12.08 -25.57 2.74
N PHE A 98 -11.58 -25.31 3.95
CA PHE A 98 -11.53 -26.32 5.01
C PHE A 98 -12.93 -26.77 5.43
N LEU A 99 -13.90 -25.86 5.57
CA LEU A 99 -15.29 -26.19 5.88
C LEU A 99 -15.97 -27.00 4.77
N ILE A 100 -15.79 -26.60 3.50
CA ILE A 100 -16.38 -27.30 2.34
C ILE A 100 -15.86 -28.74 2.22
N SER A 101 -14.55 -28.94 2.36
CA SER A 101 -13.95 -30.29 2.32
C SER A 101 -14.46 -31.24 3.40
N HIS A 102 -14.93 -30.71 4.55
CA HIS A 102 -15.50 -31.50 5.63
C HIS A 102 -17.02 -31.71 5.49
N THR A 103 -17.73 -30.87 4.72
CA THR A 103 -19.16 -31.07 4.44
C THR A 103 -19.40 -32.12 3.36
N ASP A 104 -18.48 -32.27 2.40
CA ASP A 104 -18.61 -33.24 1.30
C ASP A 104 -18.39 -34.71 1.74
N LEU A 105 -17.94 -34.95 2.98
CA LEU A 105 -17.84 -36.29 3.57
C LEU A 105 -19.10 -36.72 4.34
N ASN A 106 -20.15 -35.91 4.39
CA ASN A 106 -21.36 -36.22 5.15
C ASN A 106 -22.65 -35.79 4.46
N GLU A 107 -22.86 -36.22 3.21
CA GLU A 107 -24.13 -36.07 2.48
C GLU A 107 -25.33 -36.78 3.16
N ASN A 108 -25.17 -37.41 4.33
CA ASN A 108 -26.27 -38.02 5.07
C ASN A 108 -26.45 -37.55 6.53
N SER A 109 -25.78 -36.49 6.99
CA SER A 109 -26.10 -35.91 8.31
C SER A 109 -26.55 -34.47 8.25
N LYS A 110 -27.73 -34.26 8.82
CA LYS A 110 -28.41 -33.00 9.18
C LYS A 110 -27.49 -31.77 9.20
N ARG A 111 -27.87 -30.74 8.45
CA ARG A 111 -27.25 -29.41 8.48
C ARG A 111 -27.31 -28.84 9.90
N LEU A 112 -26.17 -28.77 10.57
CA LEU A 112 -26.01 -28.06 11.85
C LEU A 112 -25.94 -26.56 11.59
N ASN A 113 -26.51 -25.76 12.50
CA ASN A 113 -26.55 -24.31 12.35
C ASN A 113 -25.24 -23.65 12.84
N SER A 114 -25.05 -22.36 12.51
CA SER A 114 -23.84 -21.60 12.79
C SER A 114 -23.51 -21.46 14.30
N GLN A 115 -24.49 -21.60 15.20
CA GLN A 115 -24.25 -21.58 16.65
C GLN A 115 -23.71 -22.93 17.15
N GLU A 116 -24.16 -24.04 16.58
CA GLU A 116 -23.69 -25.39 16.93
C GLU A 116 -22.25 -25.64 16.47
N MET A 117 -21.89 -25.11 15.30
CA MET A 117 -20.52 -25.18 14.77
C MET A 117 -19.50 -24.45 15.65
N LYS A 118 -19.89 -23.31 16.26
CA LYS A 118 -19.01 -22.56 17.17
C LYS A 118 -18.76 -23.32 18.47
N GLY A 119 -19.75 -24.03 19.00
CA GLY A 119 -19.60 -24.89 20.19
C GLY A 119 -18.62 -26.04 19.96
N TYR A 120 -18.75 -26.73 18.83
CA TYR A 120 -17.86 -27.84 18.44
C TYR A 120 -16.39 -27.42 18.32
N PHE A 121 -16.14 -26.22 17.81
CA PHE A 121 -14.78 -25.69 17.66
C PHE A 121 -14.15 -25.27 19.00
N PHE A 122 -14.97 -24.80 19.95
CA PHE A 122 -14.51 -24.43 21.29
C PHE A 122 -14.16 -25.67 22.13
N GLU A 123 -15.01 -26.70 22.13
CA GLU A 123 -14.77 -27.95 22.88
C GLU A 123 -13.51 -28.69 22.46
N ARG A 124 -13.19 -28.72 21.15
CA ARG A 124 -11.97 -29.41 20.67
C ARG A 124 -10.68 -28.70 21.04
N ASN A 125 -10.70 -27.37 21.16
CA ASN A 125 -9.50 -26.59 21.51
C ASN A 125 -9.25 -26.54 23.02
N SER A 126 -10.22 -26.92 23.86
CA SER A 126 -10.05 -27.11 25.31
C SER A 126 -9.46 -28.48 25.71
N GLN A 127 -9.25 -29.38 24.76
CA GLN A 127 -8.69 -30.73 24.98
C GLN A 127 -7.24 -30.87 24.50
N ARG A 128 -6.55 -29.74 24.22
CA ARG A 128 -5.11 -29.70 23.93
C ARG A 128 -4.34 -28.94 25.01
#